data_AF-A0A920GZB3-F1
#
_entry.id   AF-A0A920GZB3-F1
#
_cell.length_a   1.000
_cell.length_b   1.000
_cell.length_c   1.000
_cell.angle_alpha   90.00
_cell.angle_beta   90.00
_cell.angle_gamma   90.00
#
_symmetry.space_group_name_H-M   'P 1'
#
loop_
_entity.id
_entity.type
_entity.pdbx_description
1 polymer ?
#
loop_
_entity_poly.entity_id
_entity_poly.type
_entity_poly.pdbx_seq_one_letter_code
_entity_poly.pdbx_strand_id
1 'polypeptide(L)' 'MKLEHPLTIALTKGRILKETLPLLAEVGIAPQEDLDSSRKLIVATTVPNIVW' A
#
# COMPACT_ATOMS: atom_id res chain seq x y z
N MET A 1 17.43 1.09 -1.63
CA MET A 1 16.70 2.37 -1.55
C MET A 1 16.44 2.68 -0.08
N LYS A 2 16.96 3.79 0.46
CA LYS A 2 16.57 4.29 1.78
C LYS A 2 15.68 5.51 1.55
N LEU A 3 14.43 5.43 1.99
CA LEU A 3 13.53 6.58 2.01
C LEU A 3 13.84 7.39 3.27
N GLU A 4 14.24 8.66 3.09
CA GLU A 4 14.56 9.58 4.18
C GLU A 4 13.30 10.15 4.86
N HIS A 5 12.15 10.08 4.17
CA HIS A 5 10.86 10.56 4.65
C HIS A 5 9.76 9.53 4.41
N PRO A 6 8.76 9.43 5.30
CA PRO A 6 7.63 8.53 5.13
C PRO A 6 6.81 8.92 3.90
N LEU A 7 6.49 7.93 3.06
CA LEU A 7 5.65 8.07 1.88
C LEU A 7 4.26 7.49 2.16
N THR A 8 3.23 8.33 2.08
CA THR A 8 1.83 7.89 2.18
C THR A 8 1.23 7.78 0.79
N ILE A 9 0.68 6.61 0.45
CA ILE A 9 0.04 6.35 -0.85
C ILE A 9 -1.47 6.26 -0.64
N ALA A 10 -2.18 7.35 -0.88
CA ALA A 10 -3.64 7.38 -0.76
C ALA A 10 -4.30 6.73 -1.99
N LEU A 11 -4.98 5.61 -1.79
CA LEU A 11 -5.75 4.92 -2.83
C LEU A 11 -7.21 4.75 -2.41
N THR A 12 -8.11 4.88 -3.38
CA THR A 12 -9.53 4.61 -3.17
C THR A 12 -9.81 3.12 -3.30
N LYS A 13 -10.63 2.57 -2.39
CA LYS A 13 -11.10 1.18 -2.47
C LYS A 13 -11.89 0.93 -3.77
N GLY A 14 -11.93 -0.33 -4.18
CA GLY A 14 -12.65 -0.76 -5.37
C GLY A 14 -11.72 -1.03 -6.55
N ARG A 15 -12.07 -0.54 -7.74
CA ARG A 15 -11.38 -0.88 -8.99
C ARG A 15 -9.93 -0.39 -9.02
N ILE A 16 -9.70 0.87 -8.63
CA ILE A 16 -8.36 1.48 -8.64
C ILE A 16 -7.40 0.67 -7.77
N LEU A 17 -7.80 0.34 -6.53
CA LEU A 17 -7.00 -0.47 -5.63
C LEU A 17 -6.62 -1.84 -6.23
N LYS A 18 -7.57 -2.53 -6.87
CA LYS A 18 -7.35 -3.86 -7.46
C LYS A 18 -6.43 -3.82 -8.66
N GLU A 19 -6.45 -2.73 -9.42
CA GLU A 19 -5.58 -2.55 -10.58
C GLU A 19 -4.18 -2.03 -10.20
N THR A 20 -4.06 -1.24 -9.13
CA THR A 20 -2.76 -0.70 -8.68
C THR A 20 -1.96 -1.65 -7.80
N LEU A 21 -2.62 -2.52 -7.02
CA LEU A 21 -1.98 -3.55 -6.21
C LEU A 21 -0.95 -4.40 -6.99
N PRO A 22 -1.28 -5.00 -8.15
CA PRO A 22 -0.30 -5.79 -8.90
C PRO A 22 0.88 -4.95 -9.40
N LEU A 23 0.65 -3.70 -9.79
CA LEU A 23 1.72 -2.79 -10.24
C LEU A 23 2.70 -2.45 -9.11
N LEU A 24 2.18 -2.23 -7.91
CA LEU A 24 3.00 -1.95 -6.73
C LEU A 24 3.72 -3.22 -6.22
N ALA A 25 3.09 -4.38 -6.39
CA ALA A 25 3.70 -5.66 -6.06
C ALA A 25 4.92 -5.98 -6.95
N GLU A 26 4.93 -5.55 -8.22
CA GLU A 26 6.10 -5.73 -9.10
C GLU A 26 7.37 -5.02 -8.58
N VAL A 27 7.19 -3.92 -7.85
CA VAL A 27 8.29 -3.20 -7.20
C VAL A 27 8.48 -3.62 -5.72
N GLY A 28 7.79 -4.66 -5.27
CA GLY A 28 7.91 -5.23 -3.92
C GLY A 28 7.11 -4.50 -2.83
N ILE A 29 6.19 -3.60 -3.21
CA ILE A 29 5.31 -2.88 -2.29
C ILE A 29 3.96 -3.61 -2.24
N ALA A 30 3.68 -4.30 -1.14
CA ALA A 30 2.41 -4.97 -0.88
C ALA A 30 1.89 -4.60 0.52
N PRO A 31 0.57 -4.49 0.71
CA PRO A 31 0.00 -4.29 2.03
C PRO A 31 0.22 -5.54 2.91
N GLN A 32 0.47 -5.35 4.20
CA GLN A 32 0.65 -6.44 5.17
C GLN A 32 -0.67 -7.13 5.57
N GLU A 33 -1.80 -6.51 5.25
CA GLU A 33 -3.14 -7.04 5.51
C GLU A 33 -4.04 -6.82 4.29
N ASP A 34 -5.16 -7.54 4.26
CA ASP A 34 -6.12 -7.41 3.19
C ASP A 34 -6.93 -6.11 3.34
N LEU A 35 -6.76 -5.22 2.36
CA LEU A 35 -7.35 -3.87 2.36
C LEU A 35 -8.85 -3.87 2.10
N ASP A 36 -9.39 -4.94 1.51
CA ASP A 36 -10.83 -5.07 1.21
C ASP A 36 -11.60 -5.40 2.51
N SER A 37 -11.06 -6.33 3.31
CA SER A 37 -11.62 -6.75 4.60
C SER A 37 -11.30 -5.82 5.78
N SER A 38 -10.22 -5.04 5.70
CA SER A 38 -9.83 -4.13 6.77
C SER A 38 -10.68 -2.85 6.82
N ARG A 39 -11.04 -2.43 8.04
CA ARG A 39 -11.64 -1.11 8.31
C ARG A 39 -10.59 -0.04 8.64
N LYS A 40 -9.30 -0.40 8.64
CA LYS A 40 -8.23 0.57 8.88
C LYS A 40 -8.14 1.52 7.69
N LEU A 41 -7.94 2.80 8.01
CA LEU A 41 -7.69 3.85 7.03
C LEU A 41 -6.20 4.01 6.72
N ILE A 42 -5.33 3.49 7.60
CA ILE A 42 -3.88 3.49 7.42
C ILE A 42 -3.38 2.07 7.59
N VAL A 43 -2.67 1.55 6.58
CA VAL A 43 -2.17 0.18 6.54
C VAL A 43 -0.67 0.16 6.24
N ALA A 44 0.05 -0.67 6.98
CA ALA A 44 1.48 -0.87 6.78
C ALA A 44 1.75 -1.71 5.52
N THR A 45 2.86 -1.41 4.85
CA THR A 45 3.32 -2.17 3.68
C THR A 45 4.52 -3.03 4.01
N THR A 46 4.92 -3.88 3.07
CA THR A 46 6.17 -4.65 3.09
C THR A 46 7.41 -3.76 3.12
N VAL A 47 7.31 -2.50 2.69
CA VAL A 47 8.45 -1.57 2.64
C VAL A 47 8.40 -0.64 3.85
N PRO A 48 9.47 -0.60 4.67
CA PRO A 48 9.54 0.33 5.78
C PRO A 48 9.47 1.76 5.27
N ASN A 49 8.72 2.61 5.98
CA ASN A 49 8.43 4.00 5.63
C ASN A 49 7.45 4.22 4.46
N ILE A 50 6.73 3.20 4.00
CA ILE A 50 5.59 3.36 3.07
C ILE A 50 4.29 2.88 3.74
N VAL A 51 3.27 3.73 3.76
CA VAL A 51 1.94 3.45 4.36
C VAL A 51 0.81 3.83 3.40
N TRP A 52 -0.34 3.17 3.50
CA TRP A 52 -1.50 3.32 2.62
C TRP A 52 -2.73 3.81 3.36
#